data_AF-A0A951L0T8-F1
#
_entry.id   AF-A0A951L0T8-F1
#
_cell.length_a   1.000
_cell.length_b   1.000
_cell.length_c   1.000
_cell.angle_alpha   90.00
_cell.angle_beta   90.00
_cell.angle_gamma   90.00
#
_symmetry.space_group_name_H-M   'P 1'
#
loop_
_entity.id
_entity.type
_entity.pdbx_description
1 polymer ?
#
loop_
_entity_poly.entity_id
_entity_poly.type
_entity_poly.pdbx_seq_one_letter_code
_entity_poly.pdbx_strand_id
1 'polypeptide(L)'
;NNPAQVPSGQQGRCGVGPRQPLLIISPFAKRNFVDNTFTDQSSVVRLIEDNWLGGARIGGGAADASAGPLDNMFSFRDGENRPLFLDPTTGEPARR
;
A
#
# COMPACT_ATOMS: atom_id res chain seq x y z
N ASN A 1 12.26 -2.08 -27.78
CA ASN A 1 11.28 -1.16 -27.15
C ASN A 1 11.06 0.03 -28.06
N ASN A 2 9.96 0.06 -28.82
CA ASN A 2 9.64 1.16 -29.74
C ASN A 2 8.83 2.22 -28.98
N PRO A 3 9.34 3.46 -28.78
CA PRO A 3 8.63 4.50 -28.05
C PRO A 3 7.31 4.93 -28.70
N ALA A 4 7.10 4.59 -29.99
CA ALA A 4 5.83 4.83 -30.68
C ALA A 4 4.66 3.93 -30.22
N GLN A 5 4.94 2.89 -29.41
CA GLN A 5 3.90 1.98 -28.88
C GLN A 5 3.38 2.35 -27.48
N VAL A 6 3.96 3.37 -26.83
CA VAL A 6 3.50 3.84 -25.52
C VAL A 6 2.33 4.80 -25.72
N PRO A 7 1.15 4.58 -25.09
CA PRO A 7 0.01 5.49 -25.20
C PRO A 7 0.40 6.94 -24.88
N SER A 8 -0.21 7.90 -25.58
CA SER A 8 0.06 9.34 -25.37
C SER A 8 -0.16 9.73 -23.90
N GLY A 9 0.81 10.46 -23.33
CA GLY A 9 0.79 10.89 -21.93
C GLY A 9 1.44 9.91 -20.95
N GLN A 10 1.88 8.74 -21.41
CA GLN A 10 2.64 7.78 -20.59
C GLN A 10 4.15 7.79 -20.90
N GLN A 11 4.58 8.57 -21.90
CA GLN A 11 6.00 8.76 -22.20
C GLN A 11 6.72 9.40 -21.00
N GLY A 12 7.91 8.89 -20.65
CA GLY A 12 8.74 9.41 -19.55
C GLY A 12 8.41 8.85 -18.16
N ARG A 13 7.45 7.93 -18.05
CA ARG A 13 7.19 7.17 -16.81
C ARG A 13 8.19 6.02 -16.71
N CYS A 14 9.30 6.24 -16.00
CA CYS A 14 10.36 5.23 -15.82
C CYS A 14 10.23 4.54 -14.46
N GLY A 15 9.49 3.43 -14.41
CA GLY A 15 9.43 2.54 -13.25
C GLY A 15 9.05 3.22 -11.93
N VAL A 16 9.42 2.58 -10.82
CA VAL A 16 9.24 3.13 -9.47
C VAL A 16 10.48 3.93 -9.05
N GLY A 17 10.27 4.91 -8.16
CA GLY A 17 11.38 5.66 -7.55
C GLY A 17 12.13 4.86 -6.46
N PRO A 18 12.94 5.55 -5.62
CA PRO A 18 13.61 4.92 -4.49
C PRO A 18 12.64 4.26 -3.51
N ARG A 19 13.10 3.22 -2.81
CA ARG A 19 12.31 2.52 -1.79
C ARG A 19 11.92 3.47 -0.64
N GLN A 20 10.66 3.45 -0.25
CA GLN A 20 10.11 4.23 0.87
C GLN A 20 9.61 3.32 1.99
N PRO A 21 9.55 3.80 3.24
CA PRO A 21 8.80 3.13 4.30
C PRO A 21 7.29 3.12 4.00
N LEU A 22 6.64 1.98 4.24
CA LEU A 22 5.19 1.83 4.19
C LEU A 22 4.75 1.09 5.46
N LEU A 23 3.77 1.66 6.18
CA LEU A 23 3.22 1.06 7.40
C LEU A 23 1.69 0.96 7.29
N ILE A 24 1.13 -0.12 7.82
CA ILE A 24 -0.31 -0.24 8.08
C ILE A 24 -0.52 -0.29 9.58
N ILE A 25 -1.24 0.71 10.10
CA ILE A 25 -1.64 0.80 11.50
C ILE A 25 -3.15 0.63 11.54
N SER A 26 -3.60 -0.53 12.01
CA SER A 26 -5.01 -0.91 12.02
C SER A 26 -5.27 -1.97 13.10
N PRO A 27 -6.48 -2.04 13.68
CA PRO A 27 -6.93 -3.18 14.48
C PRO A 27 -6.70 -4.53 13.77
N PHE A 28 -6.82 -4.53 12.44
CA PHE A 28 -6.67 -5.71 11.60
C PHE A 28 -5.27 -5.93 11.03
N ALA A 29 -4.29 -5.08 11.37
CA ALA A 29 -2.91 -5.27 10.88
C ALA A 29 -2.25 -6.50 11.53
N LYS A 30 -1.42 -7.23 10.79
CA LYS A 30 -0.57 -8.26 11.40
C LYS A 30 0.43 -7.59 12.34
N ARG A 31 0.47 -8.00 13.61
CA ARG A 31 1.35 -7.40 14.63
C ARG A 31 2.80 -7.86 14.44
N ASN A 32 3.74 -6.92 14.56
CA ASN A 32 5.18 -7.21 14.48
C ASN A 32 5.56 -8.00 13.21
N PHE A 33 4.97 -7.62 12.09
CA PHE A 33 5.09 -8.31 10.81
C PHE A 33 5.70 -7.38 9.77
N VAL A 34 6.66 -7.89 9.00
CA VAL A 34 7.29 -7.20 7.87
C VAL A 34 6.90 -7.95 6.62
N ASP A 35 6.14 -7.30 5.75
CA ASP A 35 5.82 -7.83 4.43
C ASP A 35 6.94 -7.53 3.44
N ASN A 36 7.23 -8.49 2.55
CA ASN A 36 8.24 -8.36 1.50
C ASN A 36 7.62 -8.33 0.10
N THR A 37 6.29 -8.25 0.00
CA THR A 37 5.59 -7.96 -1.26
C THR A 37 6.16 -6.69 -1.88
N PHE A 38 6.48 -6.74 -3.17
CA PHE A 38 6.89 -5.55 -3.90
C PHE A 38 5.71 -4.58 -4.01
N THR A 39 5.83 -3.41 -3.42
CA THR A 39 4.80 -2.36 -3.41
C THR A 39 5.36 -1.06 -3.94
N ASP A 40 4.49 -0.25 -4.52
CA ASP A 40 4.77 1.14 -4.86
C ASP A 40 3.64 2.04 -4.34
N GLN A 41 3.70 3.35 -4.65
CA GLN A 41 2.69 4.29 -4.16
C GLN A 41 1.27 3.98 -4.63
N SER A 42 1.12 3.34 -5.79
CA SER A 42 -0.19 2.94 -6.33
C SER A 42 -0.75 1.68 -5.68
N SER A 43 0.02 0.95 -4.85
CA SER A 43 -0.50 -0.15 -4.01
C SER A 43 -1.58 0.34 -3.04
N VAL A 44 -1.54 1.61 -2.61
CA VAL A 44 -2.60 2.21 -1.79
C VAL A 44 -3.89 2.39 -2.60
N VAL A 45 -3.79 2.80 -3.86
CA VAL A 45 -4.94 2.94 -4.76
C VAL A 45 -5.54 1.55 -5.05
N ARG A 46 -4.70 0.56 -5.37
CA ARG A 46 -5.12 -0.82 -5.55
C ARG A 46 -5.89 -1.34 -4.32
N LEU A 47 -5.43 -1.06 -3.10
CA LEU A 47 -6.15 -1.42 -1.87
C LEU A 47 -7.54 -0.79 -1.81
N ILE A 48 -7.68 0.49 -2.18
CA ILE A 48 -8.97 1.18 -2.20
C ILE A 48 -9.89 0.55 -3.25
N GLU A 49 -9.39 0.27 -4.45
CA GLU A 49 -10.15 -0.39 -5.51
C GLU A 49 -10.60 -1.81 -5.10
N ASP A 50 -9.71 -2.58 -4.47
CA ASP A 50 -10.01 -3.93 -3.98
C ASP A 50 -11.15 -3.93 -2.94
N ASN A 51 -11.27 -2.88 -2.13
CA ASN A 51 -12.31 -2.77 -1.10
C ASN A 51 -13.62 -2.14 -1.61
N TRP A 52 -13.54 -1.04 -2.36
CA TRP A 52 -14.71 -0.21 -2.70
C TRP A 52 -15.13 -0.27 -4.16
N LEU A 53 -14.28 -0.81 -5.04
CA LEU A 53 -14.58 -0.98 -6.46
C LEU A 53 -14.69 -2.46 -6.86
N GLY A 54 -14.82 -3.36 -5.87
CA GLY A 54 -14.93 -4.80 -6.11
C GLY A 54 -13.70 -5.40 -6.80
N GLY A 55 -12.53 -4.77 -6.65
CA GLY A 55 -11.29 -5.18 -7.31
C GLY A 55 -11.16 -4.77 -8.78
N ALA A 56 -12.11 -4.00 -9.32
CA ALA A 56 -11.93 -3.41 -10.64
C ALA A 56 -10.87 -2.30 -10.60
N ARG A 57 -10.04 -2.23 -11.64
CA ARG A 57 -9.03 -1.18 -11.81
C ARG A 57 -9.63 0.01 -12.53
N ILE A 58 -9.21 1.22 -12.15
CA ILE A 58 -9.61 2.46 -12.85
C ILE A 58 -9.20 2.42 -14.34
N GLY A 59 -8.11 1.72 -14.67
CA GLY A 59 -7.69 1.50 -16.06
C GLY A 59 -7.00 2.73 -16.65
N GLY A 60 -7.06 2.89 -17.98
CA GLY A 60 -6.49 4.07 -18.67
C GLY A 60 -4.96 4.22 -18.58
N GLY A 61 -4.25 3.15 -18.21
CA GLY A 61 -2.79 3.17 -17.99
C GLY A 61 -2.37 3.71 -16.62
N ALA A 62 -3.27 3.73 -15.65
CA ALA A 62 -2.91 3.94 -14.24
C ALA A 62 -1.95 2.83 -13.74
N ALA A 63 -1.12 3.18 -12.76
CA ALA A 63 -0.10 2.25 -12.23
C ALA A 63 -0.66 1.16 -11.31
N ASP A 64 -1.85 1.41 -10.72
CA ASP A 64 -2.55 0.51 -9.79
C ASP A 64 -2.76 -0.90 -10.36
N ALA A 65 -3.00 -1.02 -11.66
CA ALA A 65 -3.18 -2.28 -12.36
C ALA A 65 -1.97 -3.23 -12.24
N SER A 66 -0.76 -2.68 -12.05
CA SER A 66 0.49 -3.44 -11.86
C SER A 66 1.03 -3.41 -10.43
N ALA A 67 0.40 -2.66 -9.52
CA ALA A 67 0.87 -2.50 -8.15
C ALA A 67 0.71 -3.78 -7.34
N GLY A 68 1.62 -4.07 -6.41
CA GLY A 68 1.45 -5.19 -5.47
C GLY A 68 0.29 -4.96 -4.49
N PRO A 69 -0.40 -6.02 -4.03
CA PRO A 69 -1.47 -5.89 -3.04
C PRO A 69 -0.90 -5.60 -1.64
N LEU A 70 -1.76 -5.12 -0.73
CA LEU A 70 -1.42 -4.87 0.68
C LEU A 70 -2.17 -5.81 1.65
N ASP A 71 -2.97 -6.73 1.12
CA ASP A 71 -3.81 -7.65 1.89
C ASP A 71 -2.99 -8.59 2.80
N ASN A 72 -1.77 -8.96 2.40
CA ASN A 72 -0.87 -9.76 3.22
C ASN A 72 -0.45 -9.07 4.54
N MET A 73 -0.61 -7.75 4.65
CA MET A 73 -0.34 -7.01 5.90
C MET A 73 -1.50 -7.06 6.89
N PHE A 74 -2.65 -7.64 6.52
CA PHE A 74 -3.84 -7.75 7.37
C PHE A 74 -4.10 -9.19 7.84
N SER A 75 -4.67 -9.33 9.04
CA SER A 75 -5.38 -10.52 9.50
C SER A 75 -6.78 -10.12 9.95
N PHE A 76 -7.78 -10.39 9.11
CA PHE A 76 -9.18 -10.08 9.40
C PHE A 76 -9.90 -11.14 10.24
N ARG A 77 -9.31 -12.33 10.39
CA ARG A 77 -9.90 -13.43 11.18
C ARG A 77 -9.57 -13.32 12.67
N ASP A 78 -8.39 -12.78 12.99
CA ASP A 78 -7.81 -12.80 14.34
C ASP A 78 -7.59 -11.38 14.91
N GLY A 79 -7.96 -10.34 14.17
CA GLY A 79 -7.43 -8.98 14.33
C GLY A 79 -8.25 -8.03 15.19
N GLU A 80 -8.00 -8.02 16.50
CA GLU A 80 -8.30 -6.87 17.35
C GLU A 80 -7.02 -6.37 18.03
N ASN A 81 -6.13 -5.72 17.27
CA ASN A 81 -5.04 -4.99 17.88
C ASN A 81 -5.58 -3.84 18.72
N ARG A 82 -5.16 -3.79 19.99
CA ARG A 82 -5.43 -2.64 20.87
C ARG A 82 -4.61 -1.43 20.39
N PRO A 83 -5.16 -0.20 20.50
CA PRO A 83 -4.41 1.01 20.19
C PRO A 83 -3.12 1.12 21.00
N LEU A 84 -2.03 1.55 20.35
CA LEU A 84 -0.77 1.91 20.98
C LEU A 84 -0.65 3.44 20.99
N PHE A 85 -0.79 4.04 22.17
CA PHE A 85 -0.54 5.47 22.35
C PHE A 85 0.94 5.69 22.61
N LEU A 86 1.51 6.71 21.98
CA LEU A 86 2.92 7.07 22.11
C LEU A 86 3.05 8.46 22.71
N ASP A 87 4.10 8.66 23.51
CA ASP A 87 4.53 10.00 23.89
C ASP A 87 5.04 10.74 22.64
N PRO A 88 4.54 11.96 22.34
CA PRO A 88 4.90 12.67 21.11
C PRO A 88 6.36 13.19 21.11
N THR A 89 7.00 13.27 22.27
CA THR A 89 8.39 13.74 22.42
C THR A 89 9.37 12.57 22.33
N THR A 90 9.07 11.45 22.98
CA THR A 90 10.00 10.31 23.06
C THR A 90 9.69 9.17 22.10
N GLY A 91 8.43 9.05 21.65
CA GLY A 91 7.96 7.92 20.86
C GLY A 91 7.78 6.62 21.67
N GLU A 92 7.94 6.66 22.99
CA GLU A 92 7.75 5.49 23.86
C GLU A 92 6.26 5.22 24.14
N PRO A 93 5.88 3.97 24.50
CA PRO A 93 4.51 3.67 24.89
C PRO A 93 4.02 4.54 26.05
N ALA A 94 2.97 5.31 25.82
CA ALA A 94 2.32 6.10 26.86
C ALA A 94 1.36 5.21 27.68
N ARG A 95 1.41 5.32 29.01
CA ARG A 95 0.35 4.78 29.85
C ARG A 95 -0.84 5.73 29.80
N ARG A 96 -2.03 5.14 29.65
CA ARG A 96 -3.29 5.86 29.69
C ARG A 96 -3.65 6.25 31.13
#